data_AF-A0A7X1B2W5-F1
#
_entry.id   AF-A0A7X1B2W5-F1
#
_cell.length_a   1.000
_cell.length_b   1.000
_cell.length_c   1.000
_cell.angle_alpha   90.00
_cell.angle_beta   90.00
_cell.angle_gamma   90.00
#
_symmetry.space_group_name_H-M   'P 1'
#
loop_
_entity.id
_entity.type
_entity.pdbx_description
1 polymer ?
#
loop_
_entity_poly.entity_id
_entity_poly.type
_entity_poly.pdbx_seq_one_letter_code
_entity_poly.pdbx_strand_id
1 'polypeptide(L)'
;MKNGITVESIEGAWVDPDFESSLIKRCRNAWKKELKELTNEEISTFLRQKIAVEALMPIAKERIESGVEDGTEAWDDELQEALAYATKDLSSRGDQLRYGSASTT
;
A
#
# COMPACT_ATOMS: atom_id res chain seq x y z
N MET A 1 -25.10 -6.28 5.17
CA MET A 1 -24.02 -5.29 5.34
C MET A 1 -23.09 -5.47 4.15
N LYS A 2 -22.88 -4.45 3.32
CA LYS A 2 -21.79 -4.52 2.34
C LYS A 2 -20.53 -4.24 3.14
N ASN A 3 -19.78 -5.28 3.51
CA ASN A 3 -18.45 -5.10 4.08
C ASN A 3 -17.56 -4.60 2.93
N GLY A 4 -17.07 -3.36 2.98
CA GLY A 4 -16.04 -2.92 2.06
C GLY A 4 -14.75 -3.73 2.25
N ILE A 5 -13.89 -3.72 1.23
CA ILE A 5 -12.59 -4.39 1.29
C ILE A 5 -11.73 -3.62 2.30
N THR A 6 -11.05 -4.33 3.20
CA THR A 6 -10.09 -3.77 4.17
C THR A 6 -8.72 -4.41 3.98
N VAL A 7 -7.66 -3.82 4.55
CA VAL A 7 -6.33 -4.47 4.56
C VAL A 7 -6.39 -5.79 5.33
N GLU A 8 -7.10 -5.83 6.47
CA GLU A 8 -7.32 -7.07 7.23
C GLU A 8 -7.93 -8.20 6.38
N SER A 9 -8.86 -7.87 5.46
CA SER A 9 -9.46 -8.89 4.59
C SER A 9 -8.50 -9.44 3.52
N ILE A 10 -7.42 -8.72 3.22
CA ILE A 10 -6.41 -9.09 2.21
C ILE A 10 -5.21 -9.78 2.86
N GLU A 11 -4.67 -9.17 3.91
CA GLU A 11 -3.42 -9.57 4.57
C GLU A 11 -3.66 -10.41 5.84
N GLY A 12 -4.89 -10.48 6.32
CA GLY A 12 -5.28 -11.15 7.56
C GLY A 12 -5.29 -10.24 8.79
N ALA A 13 -5.61 -10.83 9.94
CA ALA A 13 -5.65 -10.13 11.22
C ALA A 13 -4.28 -9.52 11.57
N TRP A 14 -4.30 -8.32 12.16
CA TRP A 14 -3.09 -7.69 12.65
C TRP A 14 -2.37 -8.57 13.67
N VAL A 15 -1.05 -8.72 13.52
CA VAL A 15 -0.18 -9.42 14.47
C VAL A 15 0.65 -8.38 15.20
N ASP A 16 0.58 -8.37 16.52
CA ASP A 16 1.30 -7.40 17.34
C ASP A 16 2.83 -7.64 17.31
N PRO A 17 3.63 -6.64 16.91
CA PRO A 17 5.09 -6.73 16.96
C PRO A 17 5.63 -6.47 18.37
N ASP A 18 6.85 -6.92 18.65
CA ASP A 18 7.52 -6.80 19.95
C ASP A 18 7.94 -5.37 20.33
N PHE A 19 7.76 -4.40 19.43
CA PHE A 19 8.09 -3.00 19.65
C PHE A 19 7.00 -2.09 19.06
N GLU A 20 6.91 -0.87 19.57
CA GLU A 20 5.94 0.12 19.13
C GLU A 20 6.66 1.30 18.46
N SER A 21 6.23 1.64 17.24
CA SER A 21 6.71 2.80 16.48
C SER A 21 5.53 3.60 15.94
N SER A 22 5.76 4.86 15.53
CA SER A 22 4.73 5.67 14.88
C SER A 22 4.20 5.02 13.60
N LEU A 23 5.08 4.37 12.83
CA LEU A 23 4.72 3.60 11.64
C LEU A 23 3.79 2.43 11.97
N ILE A 24 4.13 1.65 13.00
CA ILE A 24 3.30 0.53 13.47
C ILE A 24 1.92 1.02 13.90
N LYS A 25 1.85 2.10 14.67
CA LYS A 25 0.57 2.70 15.10
C LYS A 25 -0.27 3.15 13.92
N ARG A 26 0.34 3.80 12.92
CA ARG A 26 -0.36 4.24 11.71
C ARG A 26 -0.93 3.05 10.94
N CYS A 27 -0.12 2.03 10.66
CA CYS A 27 -0.58 0.81 9.99
C CYS A 27 -1.71 0.12 10.75
N ARG A 28 -1.57 -0.03 12.07
CA ARG A 28 -2.59 -0.65 12.93
C ARG A 28 -3.91 0.12 12.91
N ASN A 29 -3.86 1.45 12.99
CA ASN A 29 -5.06 2.30 12.97
C ASN A 29 -5.80 2.24 11.62
N ALA A 30 -5.06 2.09 10.52
CA ALA A 30 -5.62 2.00 9.17
C ALA A 30 -6.07 0.57 8.80
N TRP A 31 -5.60 -0.46 9.50
CA TRP A 31 -5.74 -1.88 9.12
C TRP A 31 -7.17 -2.35 8.84
N LYS A 32 -8.12 -1.82 9.62
CA LYS A 32 -9.54 -2.20 9.58
C LYS A 32 -10.43 -1.20 8.84
N LYS A 33 -9.86 -0.12 8.32
CA LYS A 33 -10.61 0.83 7.49
C LYS A 33 -10.92 0.20 6.14
N GLU A 34 -12.06 0.56 5.56
CA GLU A 34 -12.32 0.21 4.17
C GLU A 34 -11.30 0.91 3.27
N LEU A 35 -10.81 0.26 2.21
CA LEU A 35 -9.75 0.81 1.36
C LEU A 35 -10.09 2.19 0.80
N LYS A 36 -11.37 2.45 0.50
CA LYS A 36 -11.86 3.75 0.01
C LYS A 36 -11.79 4.87 1.06
N GLU A 37 -11.78 4.51 2.35
CA GLU A 37 -11.78 5.43 3.50
C GLU A 37 -10.38 5.74 4.02
N LEU A 38 -9.36 5.07 3.46
CA LEU A 38 -7.97 5.38 3.77
C LEU A 38 -7.64 6.81 3.33
N THR A 39 -6.75 7.48 4.06
CA THR A 39 -6.22 8.77 3.64
C THR A 39 -5.08 8.60 2.64
N ASN A 40 -4.68 9.68 1.96
CA ASN A 40 -3.51 9.67 1.07
C ASN A 40 -2.26 9.23 1.85
N GLU A 41 -2.01 9.74 3.06
CA GLU A 41 -0.89 9.30 3.92
C GLU A 41 -0.93 7.79 4.22
N GLU A 42 -2.11 7.24 4.49
CA GLU A 42 -2.28 5.82 4.81
C GLU A 42 -2.03 4.94 3.58
N ILE A 43 -2.56 5.32 2.42
CA ILE A 43 -2.29 4.65 1.14
C ILE A 43 -0.79 4.71 0.82
N SER A 44 -0.18 5.89 0.92
CA SER A 44 1.26 6.09 0.70
C SER A 44 2.11 5.23 1.64
N THR A 45 1.71 5.15 2.90
CA THR A 45 2.38 4.32 3.91
C THR A 45 2.31 2.86 3.51
N PHE A 46 1.13 2.33 3.20
CA PHE A 46 0.97 0.93 2.81
C PHE A 46 1.71 0.58 1.51
N LEU A 47 1.69 1.45 0.50
CA LEU A 47 2.44 1.25 -0.74
C LEU A 47 3.95 1.17 -0.48
N ARG A 48 4.51 2.06 0.36
CA ARG A 48 5.93 2.04 0.72
C ARG A 48 6.31 0.83 1.57
N GLN A 49 5.41 0.36 2.44
CA GLN A 49 5.60 -0.86 3.24
C GLN A 49 5.28 -2.16 2.49
N LYS A 50 4.85 -2.06 1.21
CA LYS A 50 4.49 -3.19 0.36
C LYS A 50 3.31 -4.03 0.88
N ILE A 51 2.32 -3.36 1.46
CA ILE A 51 1.11 -3.95 2.05
C ILE A 51 -0.08 -3.72 1.10
N ALA A 52 -0.84 -4.76 0.77
CA ALA A 52 -2.02 -4.72 -0.08
C ALA A 52 -1.83 -3.96 -1.42
N VAL A 53 -0.60 -4.00 -1.97
CA VAL A 53 -0.16 -3.15 -3.08
C VAL A 53 -1.09 -3.24 -4.30
N GLU A 54 -1.41 -4.46 -4.73
CA GLU A 54 -2.24 -4.68 -5.93
C GLU A 54 -3.65 -4.07 -5.78
N ALA A 55 -4.20 -4.06 -4.57
CA ALA A 55 -5.51 -3.48 -4.28
C ALA A 55 -5.46 -1.96 -4.13
N LEU A 56 -4.34 -1.41 -3.63
CA LEU A 56 -4.19 0.02 -3.35
C LEU A 56 -3.73 0.85 -4.56
N MET A 57 -2.94 0.28 -5.46
CA MET A 57 -2.47 0.98 -6.67
C MET A 57 -3.59 1.61 -7.52
N PRO A 58 -4.71 0.91 -7.84
CA PRO A 58 -5.78 1.53 -8.62
C PRO A 58 -6.45 2.69 -7.86
N ILE A 59 -6.58 2.60 -6.54
CA ILE A 59 -7.17 3.66 -5.70
C ILE A 59 -6.25 4.89 -5.67
N ALA A 60 -4.94 4.68 -5.46
CA ALA A 60 -3.95 5.75 -5.48
C ALA A 60 -3.94 6.48 -6.82
N LYS A 61 -3.98 5.72 -7.93
CA LYS A 61 -4.03 6.26 -9.28
C LYS A 61 -5.29 7.10 -9.50
N GLU A 62 -6.46 6.59 -9.14
CA GLU A 62 -7.73 7.32 -9.28
C GLU A 62 -7.72 8.64 -8.49
N ARG A 63 -7.16 8.64 -7.28
CA ARG A 63 -7.04 9.85 -6.44
C ARG A 63 -6.15 10.91 -7.06
N ILE A 64 -4.98 10.51 -7.57
CA ILE A 64 -4.05 11.41 -8.25
C ILE A 64 -4.72 11.99 -9.51
N GLU A 65 -5.34 11.15 -10.33
CA GLU A 65 -6.02 11.59 -11.57
C GLU A 65 -7.20 12.52 -11.29
N SER A 66 -7.87 12.35 -10.15
CA SER A 66 -9.02 13.17 -9.73
C SER A 66 -8.62 14.41 -8.92
N GLY A 67 -7.33 14.61 -8.63
CA GLY A 67 -6.85 15.74 -7.83
C GLY A 67 -7.36 15.72 -6.37
N VAL A 68 -7.49 14.54 -5.76
CA VAL A 68 -7.95 14.41 -4.38
C VAL A 68 -6.84 14.83 -3.42
N GLU A 69 -7.04 15.99 -2.78
CA GLU A 69 -6.19 16.50 -1.71
C GLU A 69 -6.93 16.40 -0.37
N ASP A 70 -6.55 15.46 0.48
CA ASP A 70 -7.14 15.29 1.82
C ASP A 70 -6.33 15.97 2.95
N GLY A 71 -5.23 16.63 2.59
CA GLY A 71 -4.36 17.36 3.51
C GLY A 71 -3.61 16.48 4.51
N THR A 72 -3.54 15.15 4.28
CA THR A 72 -2.88 14.22 5.20
C THR A 72 -1.45 13.89 4.84
N GLU A 73 -1.04 14.13 3.59
CA GLU A 73 0.30 13.84 3.11
C GLU A 73 1.36 14.59 3.93
N ALA A 74 2.46 13.91 4.24
CA ALA A 74 3.54 14.46 5.05
C ALA A 74 4.42 15.45 4.28
N TRP A 75 4.40 15.38 2.96
CA TRP A 75 5.02 16.32 2.01
C TRP A 75 4.25 16.31 0.70
N ASP A 76 4.48 17.33 -0.14
CA ASP A 76 3.83 17.45 -1.44
C ASP A 76 4.14 16.23 -2.33
N ASP A 77 3.12 15.74 -3.02
CA ASP A 77 3.19 14.59 -3.94
C ASP A 77 3.59 13.25 -3.29
N GLU A 78 3.48 13.09 -1.96
CA GLU A 78 3.79 11.83 -1.26
C GLU A 78 3.07 10.61 -1.88
N LEU A 79 1.78 10.75 -2.21
CA LEU A 79 1.01 9.66 -2.82
C LEU A 79 1.53 9.28 -4.22
N GLN A 80 1.91 10.27 -5.01
CA GLN A 80 2.48 10.05 -6.34
C GLN A 80 3.83 9.33 -6.24
N GLU A 81 4.70 9.76 -5.33
CA GLU A 81 6.00 9.13 -5.10
C GLU A 81 5.86 7.69 -4.59
N ALA A 82 4.93 7.44 -3.67
CA ALA A 82 4.67 6.10 -3.14
C ALA A 82 4.16 5.14 -4.23
N LEU A 83 3.27 5.61 -5.12
CA LEU A 83 2.80 4.84 -6.26
C LEU A 83 3.93 4.51 -7.24
N ALA A 84 4.79 5.49 -7.54
CA ALA A 84 5.95 5.29 -8.41
C ALA A 84 6.92 4.26 -7.82
N TYR A 85 7.19 4.33 -6.51
CA TYR A 85 8.03 3.37 -5.79
C TYR A 85 7.46 1.95 -5.88
N ALA A 86 6.18 1.75 -5.57
CA ALA A 86 5.53 0.45 -5.62
C ALA A 86 5.50 -0.14 -7.05
N THR A 87 5.27 0.69 -8.06
CA THR A 87 5.28 0.27 -9.48
C THR A 87 6.65 -0.24 -9.92
N LYS A 88 7.72 0.48 -9.52
CA LYS A 88 9.09 0.09 -9.82
C LYS A 88 9.46 -1.25 -9.16
N ASP A 89 9.01 -1.47 -7.93
CA ASP A 89 9.24 -2.73 -7.19
C ASP A 89 8.54 -3.93 -7.85
N LEU A 90 7.32 -3.77 -8.35
CA LEU A 90 6.62 -4.84 -9.07
C LEU A 90 7.32 -5.17 -10.40
N SER A 91 7.82 -4.15 -11.10
CA SER A 91 8.56 -4.32 -12.35
C SER A 91 9.86 -5.11 -12.13
N SER A 92 10.62 -4.79 -11.08
CA SER A 92 11.86 -5.49 -10.76
C SER A 92 11.62 -6.94 -10.28
N ARG A 93 10.53 -7.21 -9.57
CA ARG A 93 10.14 -8.58 -9.17
C ARG A 93 9.74 -9.43 -10.37
N GLY A 94 9.04 -8.85 -11.35
CA GLY A 94 8.70 -9.52 -12.61
C GLY A 94 9.93 -9.96 -13.41
N ASP A 95 10.99 -9.15 -13.42
CA ASP A 95 12.25 -9.48 -14.07
C ASP A 95 12.99 -10.62 -13.33
N GLN A 96 12.98 -10.63 -12.00
CA GLN A 96 13.66 -11.66 -11.21
C GLN A 96 13.03 -13.05 -11.38
N LEU A 97 11.71 -13.13 -11.60
CA LEU A 97 11.02 -14.39 -11.91
C LEU A 97 11.30 -14.89 -13.34
N ARG A 98 11.60 -14.01 -14.30
CA ARG A 98 11.98 -14.41 -15.67
C ARG A 98 13.36 -15.06 -15.73
N TYR A 99 14.31 -14.62 -14.90
CA TYR A 99 15.67 -15.20 -14.87
C TYR A 99 15.81 -16.47 -14.00
N GLY A 100 14.87 -16.75 -13.09
CA GLY A 100 14.94 -17.91 -12.18
C GLY A 100 14.50 -19.27 -12.75
N SER A 101 14.03 -19.33 -14.00
CA SER A 101 13.53 -20.57 -14.62
C SER A 101 14.55 -21.32 -15.50
N ALA A 102 15.77 -20.80 -15.63
CA ALA A 102 16.83 -21.39 -16.44
C ALA A 102 18.03 -21.81 -15.57
N SER A 103 17.84 -22.80 -14.68
CA SER A 103 18.94 -23.58 -14.13
C SER A 103 18.39 -24.91 -13.59
N THR A 104 18.23 -25.87 -14.49
CA THR A 104 18.23 -27.28 -14.11
C THR A 104 19.02 -28.01 -15.20
N THR A 105 20.25 -28.37 -14.89
CA THR A 105 21.05 -29.36 -15.61
C THR A 105 21.85 -30.12 -14.57
#